data_AF-A0A6H1ZP38-F1
#
_entry.id   AF-A0A6H1ZP38-F1
#
_cell.length_a   1.000
_cell.length_b   1.000
_cell.length_c   1.000
_cell.angle_alpha   90.00
_cell.angle_beta   90.00
_cell.angle_gamma   90.00
#
_symmetry.space_group_name_H-M   'P 1'
#
loop_
_entity.id
_entity.type
_entity.pdbx_description
1 polymer ?
#
loop_
_entity_poly.entity_id
_entity_poly.type
_entity_poly.pdbx_seq_one_letter_code
_entity_poly.pdbx_strand_id
1 'polypeptide(L)'
;METYRVSNIDVIDGDTVRAVAKLVKRIGLPVQLTASILGIEIALHNAEILLRGTVPLIVRVVGVDTPEMHGEQRAAGEVVKAAVIDWFAENGPCEIVFGCRDKYAGRTVGDFHSRSGGESLSRFLLREKLAKPYDGGKKERWTAAELAAISQFAGEPGQPDYGGL
;
A
#
# COMPACT_ATOMS: atom_id res chain seq x y z
N MET A 1 3.27 -3.86 15.61
CA MET A 1 2.35 -3.19 14.66
C MET A 1 2.84 -1.75 14.58
N GLU A 2 3.49 -1.40 13.48
CA GLU A 2 4.02 -0.05 13.27
C GLU A 2 2.95 0.82 12.61
N THR A 3 2.96 2.12 12.90
CA THR A 3 1.87 3.04 12.55
C THR A 3 2.45 4.26 11.82
N TYR A 4 1.93 4.58 10.63
CA TYR A 4 2.43 5.68 9.79
C TYR A 4 1.35 6.71 9.51
N ARG A 5 1.72 8.00 9.40
CA ARG A 5 0.77 9.09 9.15
C ARG A 5 0.57 9.32 7.66
N VAL A 6 -0.68 9.26 7.22
CA VAL A 6 -1.14 9.68 5.89
C VAL A 6 -1.83 11.03 6.04
N SER A 7 -1.40 12.04 5.28
CA SER A 7 -1.82 13.44 5.48
C SER A 7 -2.77 13.95 4.41
N ASN A 8 -2.79 13.30 3.24
CA ASN A 8 -3.53 13.72 2.06
C ASN A 8 -4.10 12.48 1.35
N ILE A 9 -5.30 12.62 0.78
CA ILE A 9 -6.00 11.55 0.09
C ILE A 9 -6.65 12.13 -1.16
N ASP A 10 -6.17 11.71 -2.32
CA ASP A 10 -6.76 12.05 -3.60
C ASP A 10 -7.61 10.88 -4.09
N VAL A 11 -8.91 11.13 -4.25
CA VAL A 11 -9.87 10.09 -4.59
C VAL A 11 -10.39 10.30 -6.00
N ILE A 12 -10.12 9.36 -6.90
CA ILE A 12 -10.51 9.42 -8.32
C ILE A 12 -11.79 8.59 -8.58
N ASP A 13 -12.18 7.70 -7.65
CA ASP A 13 -13.39 6.88 -7.73
C ASP A 13 -14.55 7.45 -6.90
N GLY A 14 -15.71 7.70 -7.53
CA GLY A 14 -16.87 8.36 -6.94
C GLY A 14 -17.53 7.65 -5.73
N ASP A 15 -17.40 6.33 -5.60
CA ASP A 15 -17.95 5.59 -4.45
C ASP A 15 -17.00 5.57 -3.27
N THR A 16 -15.70 5.40 -3.52
CA THR A 16 -14.65 5.62 -2.51
C THR A 16 -14.64 7.08 -2.06
N VAL A 17 -14.89 8.03 -2.97
CA VAL A 17 -15.12 9.46 -2.64
C VAL A 17 -16.29 9.55 -1.67
N ARG A 18 -17.39 8.83 -1.85
CA ARG A 18 -18.53 8.89 -0.91
C ARG A 18 -18.20 8.35 0.48
N ALA A 19 -17.43 7.26 0.59
CA ALA A 19 -17.03 6.69 1.88
C ALA A 19 -16.02 7.60 2.61
N VAL A 20 -15.00 8.07 1.90
CA VAL A 20 -13.98 8.99 2.42
C VAL A 20 -14.58 10.37 2.68
N ALA A 21 -15.42 10.91 1.79
CA ALA A 21 -16.11 12.18 1.99
C ALA A 21 -17.17 12.11 3.11
N LYS A 22 -17.80 10.95 3.38
CA LYS A 22 -18.61 10.77 4.59
C LYS A 22 -17.76 10.85 5.84
N LEU A 23 -16.57 10.24 5.83
CA LEU A 23 -15.61 10.30 6.94
C LEU A 23 -15.10 11.74 7.14
N VAL A 24 -14.63 12.39 6.08
CA VAL A 24 -14.12 13.76 6.07
C VAL A 24 -15.21 14.77 6.43
N LYS A 25 -16.43 14.69 5.85
CA LYS A 25 -17.57 15.57 6.22
C LYS A 25 -18.01 15.40 7.66
N ARG A 26 -17.91 14.19 8.22
CA ARG A 26 -18.31 13.91 9.61
C ARG A 26 -17.30 14.48 10.62
N ILE A 27 -16.03 14.61 10.23
CA ILE A 27 -14.92 15.04 11.10
C ILE A 27 -14.59 16.54 10.91
N GLY A 28 -14.85 17.11 9.73
CA GLY A 28 -14.77 18.56 9.48
C GLY A 28 -13.35 19.15 9.39
N LEU A 29 -12.31 18.32 9.31
CA LEU A 29 -10.89 18.72 9.25
C LEU A 29 -10.08 17.79 8.33
N PRO A 30 -8.85 18.16 7.91
CA PRO A 30 -7.92 17.24 7.26
C PRO A 30 -7.77 15.97 8.10
N VAL A 31 -8.10 14.81 7.52
CA VAL A 31 -8.12 13.55 8.26
C VAL A 31 -6.70 12.99 8.28
N GLN A 32 -6.06 12.99 9.45
CA GLN A 32 -4.87 12.19 9.67
C GLN A 32 -5.28 10.73 9.79
N LEU A 33 -4.86 9.91 8.83
CA LEU A 33 -5.01 8.46 8.91
C LEU A 33 -3.71 7.85 9.41
N THR A 34 -3.86 6.80 10.20
CA THR A 34 -2.79 5.90 10.62
C THR A 34 -2.87 4.62 9.80
N ALA A 35 -1.77 4.21 9.17
CA ALA A 35 -1.71 3.00 8.36
C ALA A 35 -1.15 1.81 9.15
N SER A 36 -1.75 0.64 8.96
CA SER A 36 -1.26 -0.66 9.43
C SER A 36 -1.00 -1.56 8.23
N ILE A 37 0.22 -2.09 8.14
CA ILE A 37 0.69 -2.82 6.97
C ILE A 37 0.48 -4.32 7.20
N LEU A 38 -0.37 -4.95 6.36
CA LEU A 38 -0.71 -6.37 6.45
C LEU A 38 0.03 -7.23 5.39
N GLY A 39 0.89 -6.58 4.60
CA GLY A 39 1.45 -7.07 3.32
C GLY A 39 1.24 -5.97 2.29
N ILE A 40 0.66 -6.28 1.14
CA ILE A 40 0.19 -5.26 0.17
C ILE A 40 -1.22 -4.73 0.44
N GLU A 41 -1.88 -5.26 1.46
CA GLU A 41 -3.13 -4.72 1.99
C GLU A 41 -2.78 -3.79 3.15
N ILE A 42 -3.18 -2.53 3.02
CA ILE A 42 -2.91 -1.47 3.98
C ILE A 42 -4.22 -1.08 4.64
N ALA A 43 -4.30 -1.29 5.95
CA ALA A 43 -5.46 -0.89 6.73
C ALA A 43 -5.29 0.57 7.18
N LEU A 44 -6.21 1.43 6.78
CA LEU A 44 -6.23 2.83 7.20
C LEU A 44 -7.21 3.02 8.35
N HIS A 45 -6.71 3.64 9.41
CA HIS A 45 -7.43 3.91 10.65
C HIS A 45 -7.45 5.42 10.93
N ASN A 46 -8.38 5.87 11.77
CA ASN A 46 -8.22 7.11 12.52
C ASN A 46 -8.77 6.94 13.94
N ALA A 47 -8.46 7.90 14.82
CA ALA A 47 -8.89 7.85 16.21
C ALA A 47 -10.42 7.70 16.35
N GLU A 48 -11.21 8.35 15.49
CA GLU A 48 -12.67 8.23 15.53
C GLU A 48 -13.20 6.86 15.05
N ILE A 49 -12.60 6.27 14.02
CA ILE A 49 -12.92 4.92 13.50
C ILE A 49 -12.70 3.90 14.61
N LEU A 50 -11.56 4.00 15.29
CA LEU A 50 -11.21 3.11 16.41
C LEU A 50 -12.18 3.29 17.58
N LEU A 51 -12.49 4.53 17.98
CA LEU A 51 -13.37 4.82 19.12
C LEU A 51 -14.85 4.47 18.85
N ARG A 52 -15.30 4.49 17.59
CA ARG A 52 -16.69 4.21 17.21
C ARG A 52 -16.93 2.76 16.77
N GLY A 53 -15.94 1.87 16.89
CA GLY A 53 -16.05 0.48 16.44
C GLY A 53 -16.25 0.34 14.93
N THR A 54 -15.76 1.30 14.15
CA THR A 54 -15.88 1.28 12.69
C THR A 54 -14.78 0.42 12.08
N VAL A 55 -15.10 -0.30 11.00
CA VAL A 55 -14.13 -1.17 10.30
C VAL A 55 -13.09 -0.29 9.59
N PRO A 56 -11.78 -0.61 9.66
CA PRO A 56 -10.75 0.13 8.93
C PRO A 56 -10.97 0.05 7.41
N LEU A 57 -10.54 1.08 6.70
CA LEU A 57 -10.54 1.06 5.23
C LEU A 57 -9.35 0.23 4.77
N ILE A 58 -9.59 -0.94 4.17
CA ILE A 58 -8.54 -1.78 3.60
C ILE A 58 -8.28 -1.36 2.16
N VAL A 59 -7.05 -0.94 1.88
CA VAL A 59 -6.58 -0.54 0.56
C VAL A 59 -5.57 -1.55 0.06
N ARG A 60 -5.82 -2.15 -1.10
CA ARG A 60 -4.86 -3.01 -1.80
C ARG A 60 -4.03 -2.16 -2.75
N VAL A 61 -2.71 -2.30 -2.70
CA VAL A 61 -1.81 -1.65 -3.65
C VAL A 61 -2.15 -2.09 -5.08
N VAL A 62 -2.41 -1.12 -5.96
CA VAL A 62 -2.82 -1.35 -7.34
C VAL A 62 -1.65 -1.81 -8.21
N GLY A 63 -1.94 -2.57 -9.27
CA GLY A 63 -0.97 -2.89 -10.31
C GLY A 63 0.04 -3.98 -9.94
N VAL A 64 -0.05 -4.55 -8.74
CA VAL A 64 0.95 -5.48 -8.19
C VAL A 64 0.34 -6.75 -7.63
N ASP A 65 1.06 -7.85 -7.80
CA ASP A 65 0.88 -9.10 -7.06
C ASP A 65 2.16 -9.42 -6.30
N THR A 66 2.03 -9.82 -5.04
CA THR A 66 3.15 -10.15 -4.15
C THR A 66 2.98 -11.56 -3.60
N PRO A 67 4.06 -12.19 -3.12
CA PRO A 67 3.96 -13.49 -2.44
C PRO A 67 2.93 -13.44 -1.30
N GLU A 68 2.17 -14.52 -1.16
CA GLU A 68 1.13 -14.62 -0.14
C GLU A 68 1.75 -14.77 1.26
N MET A 69 1.11 -14.19 2.28
CA MET A 69 1.56 -14.22 3.68
C MET A 69 1.33 -15.57 4.40
N HIS A 70 1.07 -16.63 3.63
CA HIS A 70 0.68 -17.94 4.12
C HIS A 70 1.24 -19.07 3.25
N GLY A 71 1.33 -20.27 3.82
CA GLY A 71 1.86 -21.43 3.12
C GLY A 71 3.33 -21.26 2.71
N GLU A 72 3.70 -21.84 1.57
CA GLU A 72 5.09 -21.89 1.07
C GLU A 72 5.66 -20.52 0.68
N GLN A 73 4.81 -19.52 0.44
CA GLN A 73 5.23 -18.17 0.05
C GLN A 73 5.48 -17.23 1.24
N ARG A 74 5.10 -17.66 2.47
CA ARG A 74 5.07 -16.82 3.66
C ARG A 74 6.39 -16.10 3.94
N ALA A 75 7.52 -16.79 3.80
CA ALA A 75 8.83 -16.20 4.09
C ALA A 75 9.11 -14.98 3.19
N ALA A 76 8.90 -15.13 1.88
CA ALA A 76 9.03 -14.04 0.92
C ALA A 76 7.99 -12.94 1.19
N GLY A 77 6.74 -13.30 1.52
CA GLY A 77 5.69 -12.34 1.84
C GLY A 77 6.04 -11.45 3.04
N GLU A 78 6.61 -12.02 4.12
CA GLU A 78 7.03 -11.24 5.29
C GLU A 78 8.19 -10.27 4.95
N VAL A 79 9.07 -10.63 4.01
CA VAL A 79 10.11 -9.71 3.52
C VAL A 79 9.50 -8.56 2.73
N VAL A 80 8.53 -8.83 1.83
CA VAL A 80 7.81 -7.77 1.13
C VAL A 80 7.10 -6.84 2.11
N LYS A 81 6.46 -7.39 3.15
CA LYS A 81 5.82 -6.60 4.19
C LYS A 81 6.83 -5.70 4.93
N ALA A 82 8.01 -6.20 5.24
CA ALA A 82 9.09 -5.40 5.84
C ALA A 82 9.55 -4.28 4.90
N ALA A 83 9.74 -4.56 3.62
CA ALA A 83 10.09 -3.52 2.64
C ALA A 83 9.01 -2.43 2.50
N VAL A 84 7.72 -2.80 2.60
CA VAL A 84 6.62 -1.82 2.62
C VAL A 84 6.69 -0.96 3.89
N ILE A 85 6.96 -1.56 5.05
CA ILE A 85 7.19 -0.86 6.34
C ILE A 85 8.31 0.18 6.18
N ASP A 86 9.45 -0.24 5.64
CA ASP A 86 10.61 0.65 5.42
C ASP A 86 10.26 1.78 4.44
N TRP A 87 9.57 1.47 3.34
CA TRP A 87 9.12 2.49 2.38
C TRP A 87 8.24 3.55 3.05
N PHE A 88 7.28 3.15 3.91
CA PHE A 88 6.45 4.11 4.65
C PHE A 88 7.24 4.91 5.70
N ALA A 89 8.28 4.33 6.29
CA ALA A 89 9.17 5.02 7.22
C ALA A 89 9.97 6.13 6.51
N GLU A 90 10.44 5.86 5.29
CA GLU A 90 11.25 6.79 4.49
C GLU A 90 10.42 7.84 3.75
N ASN A 91 9.21 7.50 3.32
CA ASN A 91 8.37 8.34 2.45
C ASN A 91 7.16 8.96 3.17
N GLY A 92 7.01 8.70 4.47
CA GLY A 92 5.94 9.29 5.29
C GLY A 92 6.22 10.76 5.63
N PRO A 93 5.22 11.67 5.58
CA PRO A 93 3.82 11.43 5.26
C PRO A 93 3.55 11.32 3.74
N CYS A 94 2.73 10.36 3.35
CA CYS A 94 2.39 10.08 1.96
C CYS A 94 0.95 10.48 1.59
N GLU A 95 0.69 10.46 0.29
CA GLU A 95 -0.62 10.66 -0.34
C GLU A 95 -1.14 9.32 -0.87
N ILE A 96 -2.46 9.16 -0.90
CA ILE A 96 -3.10 7.95 -1.47
C ILE A 96 -3.87 8.36 -2.71
N VAL A 97 -3.65 7.62 -3.79
CA VAL A 97 -4.41 7.76 -5.04
C VAL A 97 -5.29 6.53 -5.21
N PHE A 98 -6.60 6.68 -5.10
CA PHE A 98 -7.53 5.56 -5.30
C PHE A 98 -7.78 5.25 -6.78
N GLY A 99 -7.74 3.97 -7.14
CA GLY A 99 -8.12 3.47 -8.45
C GLY A 99 -9.61 3.14 -8.56
N CYS A 100 -10.07 2.85 -9.78
CA CYS A 100 -11.43 2.36 -10.01
C CYS A 100 -11.61 0.94 -9.44
N ARG A 101 -12.78 0.69 -8.84
CA ARG A 101 -13.15 -0.54 -8.12
C ARG A 101 -12.73 -1.83 -8.84
N ASP A 102 -12.20 -2.79 -8.06
CA ASP A 102 -12.10 -4.20 -8.48
C ASP A 102 -13.50 -4.73 -8.84
N LYS A 103 -13.55 -5.66 -9.82
CA LYS A 103 -14.74 -6.40 -10.29
C LYS A 103 -15.51 -7.09 -9.15
N TYR A 104 -14.91 -7.21 -7.97
CA TYR A 104 -15.54 -7.62 -6.73
C TYR A 104 -15.74 -6.39 -5.83
N ALA A 105 -17.00 -5.98 -5.66
CA ALA A 105 -17.50 -4.82 -4.94
C ALA A 105 -17.12 -4.66 -3.44
N GLY A 106 -16.04 -5.30 -2.95
CA GLY A 106 -15.64 -5.33 -1.53
C GLY A 106 -14.24 -4.84 -1.20
N ARG A 107 -13.33 -4.63 -2.17
CA ARG A 107 -11.94 -4.17 -1.88
C ARG A 107 -11.68 -2.81 -2.49
N THR A 108 -11.11 -1.91 -1.69
CA THR A 108 -10.64 -0.61 -2.17
C THR A 108 -9.24 -0.79 -2.74
N VAL A 109 -8.99 -0.23 -3.92
CA VAL A 109 -7.70 -0.36 -4.61
C VAL A 109 -7.10 1.04 -4.76
N GLY A 110 -5.80 1.18 -4.55
CA GLY A 110 -5.11 2.46 -4.67
C GLY A 110 -3.60 2.31 -4.64
N ASP A 111 -2.88 3.41 -4.80
CA ASP A 111 -1.44 3.48 -4.67
C ASP A 111 -1.03 4.56 -3.67
N PHE A 112 0.17 4.44 -3.12
CA PHE A 112 0.73 5.37 -2.14
C PHE A 112 1.89 6.13 -2.77
N HIS A 113 1.90 7.45 -2.60
CA HIS A 113 2.87 8.36 -3.21
C HIS A 113 3.57 9.20 -2.15
N SER A 114 4.88 9.33 -2.24
CA SER A 114 5.63 10.26 -1.38
C SER A 114 5.23 11.70 -1.66
N ARG A 115 4.99 12.48 -0.61
CA ARG A 115 4.60 13.89 -0.74
C ARG A 115 5.77 14.80 -1.13
N SER A 116 7.00 14.40 -0.81
CA SER A 116 8.22 15.11 -1.20
C SER A 116 8.59 14.90 -2.68
N GLY A 117 7.76 14.16 -3.44
CA GLY A 117 8.15 13.59 -4.71
C GLY A 117 8.90 12.27 -4.51
N GLY A 118 8.94 11.45 -5.56
CA GLY A 118 9.50 10.10 -5.51
C GLY A 118 8.63 9.09 -6.24
N GLU A 119 9.10 7.84 -6.29
CA GLU A 119 8.31 6.76 -6.84
C GLU A 119 7.14 6.37 -5.93
N SER A 120 6.09 5.79 -6.51
CA SER A 120 4.97 5.25 -5.73
C SER A 120 5.33 3.88 -5.15
N LEU A 121 4.57 3.44 -4.15
CA LEU A 121 4.78 2.13 -3.52
C LEU A 121 4.70 0.99 -4.55
N SER A 122 3.73 1.02 -5.47
CA SER A 122 3.66 0.00 -6.54
C SER A 122 4.92 -0.02 -7.42
N ARG A 123 5.47 1.15 -7.77
CA ARG A 123 6.69 1.26 -8.59
C ARG A 123 7.92 0.76 -7.83
N PHE A 124 8.07 1.13 -6.57
CA PHE A 124 9.11 0.61 -5.69
C PHE A 124 9.10 -0.92 -5.68
N LEU A 125 7.94 -1.54 -5.40
CA LEU A 125 7.81 -3.00 -5.33
C LEU A 125 8.15 -3.70 -6.65
N LEU A 126 7.76 -3.11 -7.78
CA LEU A 126 8.09 -3.65 -9.11
C LEU A 126 9.59 -3.50 -9.43
N ARG A 127 10.18 -2.35 -9.13
CA ARG A 127 11.60 -2.04 -9.37
C ARG A 127 12.50 -2.98 -8.58
N GLU A 128 12.18 -3.20 -7.31
CA GLU A 128 12.90 -4.12 -6.40
C GLU A 128 12.59 -5.60 -6.64
N LYS A 129 11.72 -5.93 -7.62
CA LYS A 129 11.27 -7.30 -7.91
C LYS A 129 10.61 -8.00 -6.71
N LEU A 130 10.03 -7.22 -5.82
CA LEU A 130 9.21 -7.67 -4.68
C LEU A 130 7.76 -7.94 -5.09
N ALA A 131 7.37 -7.51 -6.29
CA ALA A 131 6.08 -7.75 -6.90
C ALA A 131 6.19 -8.13 -8.38
N LYS A 132 5.16 -8.80 -8.89
CA LYS A 132 4.88 -8.95 -10.32
C LYS A 132 3.81 -7.94 -10.77
N PRO A 133 3.86 -7.43 -12.01
CA PRO A 133 2.76 -6.64 -12.56
C PRO A 133 1.45 -7.43 -12.55
N TYR A 134 0.36 -6.80 -12.13
CA TYR A 134 -0.95 -7.44 -12.05
C TYR A 134 -2.08 -6.46 -12.38
N ASP A 135 -2.87 -6.81 -13.38
CA ASP A 135 -3.97 -6.00 -13.92
C ASP A 135 -5.36 -6.38 -13.39
N GLY A 136 -5.42 -7.30 -12.41
CA GLY A 136 -6.69 -7.86 -11.93
C GLY A 136 -7.15 -9.13 -12.67
N GLY A 137 -6.35 -9.62 -13.62
CA GLY A 137 -6.58 -10.84 -14.37
C GLY A 137 -6.19 -12.11 -13.63
N LYS A 138 -5.54 -13.04 -14.34
CA LYS A 138 -5.00 -14.26 -13.73
C LYS A 138 -3.62 -13.96 -13.17
N LYS A 139 -3.42 -14.20 -11.87
CA LYS A 139 -2.09 -14.09 -11.25
C LYS A 139 -1.10 -15.06 -11.90
N GLU A 140 0.08 -14.56 -12.21
CA GLU A 140 1.21 -15.41 -12.55
C GLU A 140 1.65 -16.16 -11.29
N ARG A 141 2.07 -17.43 -11.44
CA ARG A 141 2.59 -18.17 -10.30
C ARG A 141 3.99 -17.68 -9.94
N TRP A 142 4.27 -17.60 -8.65
CA TRP A 142 5.61 -17.43 -8.13
C TRP A 142 6.41 -18.73 -8.28
N THR A 143 7.60 -18.65 -8.83
CA THR A 143 8.56 -19.76 -8.90
C THR A 143 9.36 -19.84 -7.60
N ALA A 144 9.91 -21.02 -7.29
CA ALA A 144 10.77 -21.20 -6.11
C ALA A 144 12.00 -20.28 -6.14
N ALA A 145 12.57 -20.02 -7.32
CA ALA A 145 13.72 -19.14 -7.49
C ALA A 145 13.37 -17.67 -7.17
N GLU A 146 12.21 -17.19 -7.61
CA GLU A 146 11.75 -15.83 -7.30
C GLU A 146 11.47 -15.66 -5.80
N LEU A 147 10.82 -16.65 -5.17
CA LEU A 147 10.56 -16.62 -3.71
C LEU A 147 11.86 -16.63 -2.90
N ALA A 148 12.86 -17.40 -3.33
CA ALA A 148 14.18 -17.43 -2.71
C ALA A 148 14.90 -16.08 -2.86
N ALA A 149 14.82 -15.45 -4.03
CA ALA A 149 15.43 -14.14 -4.28
C ALA A 149 14.80 -13.05 -3.39
N ILE A 150 13.47 -13.02 -3.27
CA ILE A 150 12.78 -12.09 -2.36
C ILE A 150 13.18 -12.36 -0.91
N SER A 151 13.28 -13.63 -0.50
CA SER A 151 13.66 -13.98 0.88
C SER A 151 15.08 -13.54 1.25
N GLN A 152 15.92 -13.24 0.26
CA GLN A 152 17.28 -12.75 0.42
C GLN A 152 17.39 -11.22 0.25
N PHE A 153 16.27 -10.54 -0.01
CA PHE A 153 16.26 -9.09 -0.14
C PHE A 153 16.68 -8.45 1.19
N ALA A 154 17.89 -7.88 1.19
CA ALA A 154 18.33 -6.92 2.17
C ALA A 154 18.21 -5.57 1.46
N GLY A 155 17.16 -4.81 1.73
CA GLY A 155 16.94 -3.52 1.07
C GLY A 155 18.23 -2.69 1.10
N GLU A 156 18.68 -2.20 -0.06
CA GLU A 156 19.81 -1.29 -0.07
C GLU A 156 19.37 0.02 0.61
N PRO A 157 20.12 0.55 1.60
CA PRO A 157 19.81 1.85 2.17
C PRO A 157 19.84 2.90 1.07
N GLY A 158 18.72 3.62 0.92
CA GLY A 158 18.39 4.42 -0.24
C GLY A 158 19.50 5.32 -0.75
N GLN A 159 19.89 5.12 -2.01
CA GLN A 159 20.56 6.13 -2.80
C GLN A 159 19.46 6.92 -3.54
N PRO A 160 19.20 8.20 -3.22
CA PRO A 160 18.23 8.97 -3.97
C PRO A 160 18.72 9.09 -5.42
N ASP A 161 17.97 8.50 -6.35
CA ASP A 161 18.14 8.74 -7.79
C ASP A 161 17.65 10.16 -8.09
N TYR A 162 18.58 11.11 -7.97
CA TYR A 162 18.43 12.42 -8.59
C TYR A 162 18.69 12.27 -10.09
N GLY A 163 17.76 11.63 -10.79
CA GLY A 163 17.74 11.55 -12.24
C GLY A 163 17.85 12.97 -12.81
N GLY A 164 19.00 13.24 -13.41
CA GLY A 164 19.45 14.59 -13.75
C GLY A 164 18.85 15.17 -15.03
N LEU A 165 18.86 16.51 -15.01
CA LEU A 165 18.76 17.51 -16.10
C LEU A 165 17.54 17.50 -17.02
#